data_AF-A0A926VSF5-F1
#
_entry.id   AF-A0A926VSF5-F1
#
_cell.length_a   1.000
_cell.length_b   1.000
_cell.length_c   1.000
_cell.angle_alpha   90.00
_cell.angle_beta   90.00
_cell.angle_gamma   90.00
#
_symmetry.space_group_name_H-M   'P 1'
#
loop_
_entity.id
_entity.type
_entity.pdbx_description
1 polymer ?
#
loop_
_entity_poly.entity_id
_entity_poly.type
_entity_poly.pdbx_seq_one_letter_code
_entity_poly.pdbx_strand_id
1 'polypeptide(L)' 'MGAFIIQPQFDEAECFYGGLAWVEIGGQGYCIDKTGNFID' A
#
# COMPACT_ATOMS: atom_id res chain seq x y z
N MET A 1 -10.19 19.78 -12.61
CA MET A 1 -9.51 18.99 -11.58
C MET A 1 -9.67 17.53 -11.97
N GLY A 2 -8.61 16.72 -11.87
CA GLY A 2 -8.70 15.30 -12.21
C GLY A 2 -9.57 14.55 -11.21
N ALA A 3 -10.27 13.52 -11.67
CA ALA A 3 -11.00 12.60 -10.81
C ALA A 3 -10.26 11.25 -10.82
N PHE A 4 -10.12 10.65 -9.65
CA PHE A 4 -9.67 9.27 -9.56
C PHE A 4 -10.78 8.35 -10.07
N ILE A 5 -10.47 7.57 -11.11
CA ILE A 5 -11.38 6.52 -11.60
C ILE A 5 -11.27 5.26 -10.73
N ILE A 6 -10.11 5.06 -10.10
CA ILE A 6 -9.83 3.99 -9.15
C ILE A 6 -9.34 4.67 -7.87
N GLN A 7 -9.96 4.33 -6.73
CA GLN A 7 -9.52 4.87 -5.46
C GLN A 7 -8.19 4.23 -5.03
N PRO A 8 -7.23 5.01 -4.50
CA PRO A 8 -6.05 4.47 -3.85
C PRO A 8 -6.44 3.53 -2.70
N GLN A 9 -5.67 2.45 -2.54
CA GLN A 9 -5.89 1.49 -1.45
C GLN A 9 -5.13 1.87 -0.17
N PHE A 10 -4.09 2.70 -0.30
CA PHE A 10 -3.19 3.11 0.76
C PHE A 10 -2.97 4.62 0.69
N ASP A 11 -2.68 5.22 1.84
CA ASP A 11 -2.31 6.64 1.95
C ASP A 11 -0.86 6.85 1.48
N GLU A 12 0.01 5.90 1.81
CA GLU A 12 1.41 5.82 1.37
C GLU A 12 1.79 4.38 1.04
N ALA A 13 2.70 4.19 0.08
CA ALA A 13 3.28 2.91 -0.27
C ALA A 13 4.76 3.06 -0.65
N GLU A 14 5.61 2.31 0.04
CA GLU A 14 7.04 2.22 -0.25
C GLU A 14 7.33 1.25 -1.41
N CYS A 15 8.57 1.28 -1.93
CA CYS A 15 8.98 0.35 -2.98
C CYS A 15 9.14 -1.08 -2.43
N PHE A 16 8.90 -2.07 -3.29
CA PHE A 16 9.10 -3.46 -2.92
C PHE A 16 10.58 -3.78 -2.72
N TYR A 17 10.93 -4.36 -1.56
CA TYR A 17 12.23 -4.93 -1.27
C TYR A 17 12.08 -6.34 -0.70
N GLY A 18 12.79 -7.31 -1.26
CA GLY A 18 12.65 -8.71 -0.83
C GLY A 18 11.26 -9.33 -1.06
N GLY A 19 10.39 -8.69 -1.85
CA GLY A 19 9.03 -9.15 -2.09
C GLY A 19 7.96 -8.55 -1.17
N LEU A 20 8.37 -7.65 -0.28
CA LEU A 20 7.49 -6.96 0.66
C LEU A 20 7.54 -5.46 0.44
N ALA A 21 6.45 -4.78 0.76
CA ALA A 21 6.39 -3.32 0.83
C ALA A 21 5.70 -2.88 2.12
N TRP A 22 6.13 -1.72 2.63
CA TRP A 22 5.44 -1.04 3.72
C TRP A 22 4.38 -0.11 3.15
N VAL A 23 3.19 -0.10 3.74
CA VAL A 23 2.07 0.76 3.34
C VAL A 23 1.44 1.42 4.56
N GLU A 24 0.85 2.59 4.38
CA GLU A 24 0.11 3.31 5.42
C GLU A 24 -1.39 3.32 5.13
N ILE A 25 -2.20 3.05 6.16
CA ILE A 25 -3.65 3.21 6.14
C ILE A 25 -4.06 3.92 7.43
N GLY A 26 -4.62 5.13 7.31
CA GLY A 26 -5.11 5.91 8.44
C GLY A 26 -4.02 6.24 9.47
N GLY A 27 -2.78 6.49 9.02
CA GLY A 27 -1.64 6.76 9.90
C GLY A 27 -1.03 5.52 10.56
N GLN A 28 -1.47 4.31 10.19
CA GLN A 28 -0.93 3.04 10.68
C GLN A 28 -0.20 2.30 9.58
N GLY A 29 0.97 1.77 9.90
CA GLY A 29 1.80 1.06 8.95
C GLY A 29 1.56 -0.45 8.93
N TYR A 30 1.55 -1.02 7.74
CA TYR A 30 1.33 -2.44 7.47
C TYR A 30 2.36 -2.96 6.46
N CYS A 31 2.58 -4.27 6.45
CA CYS A 31 3.41 -4.94 5.45
C CYS A 31 2.53 -5.71 4.46
N ILE A 32 2.82 -5.60 3.17
CA ILE A 32 2.13 -6.35 2.10
C ILE A 32 3.10 -7.11 1.21
N ASP A 33 2.62 -8.18 0.58
CA ASP A 33 3.32 -8.84 -0.52
C ASP A 33 3.10 -8.15 -1.88
N LYS A 34 3.77 -8.65 -2.93
CA LYS A 34 3.64 -8.14 -4.32
C LYS A 34 2.24 -8.25 -4.92
N THR A 35 1.33 -9.00 -4.30
CA THR A 35 -0.06 -9.15 -4.74
C THR A 35 -1.01 -8.25 -3.96
N GLY A 36 -0.52 -7.56 -2.93
CA GLY A 36 -1.29 -6.65 -2.08
C GLY A 36 -1.91 -7.32 -0.86
N ASN A 37 -1.54 -8.58 -0.53
CA ASN A 37 -2.02 -9.21 0.68
C ASN A 37 -1.22 -8.72 1.89
N PHE A 38 -1.92 -8.45 2.99
CA PHE A 38 -1.29 -8.16 4.27
C PHE A 38 -0.54 -9.37 4.81
N ILE A 39 0.64 -9.12 5.35
CA ILE A 39 1.46 -10.10 6.06
C ILE A 39 1.25 -9.88 7.57
N ASP A 40 0.90 -10.96 8.27
CA ASP A 40 0.77 -11.03 9.73
C ASP A 40 2.08 -11.49 10.39
#